data_AF-A0A7J6D4X9-F1
#
_entry.id   AF-A0A7J6D4X9-F1
#
_cell.length_a   1.000
_cell.length_b   1.000
_cell.length_c   1.000
_cell.angle_alpha   90.00
_cell.angle_beta   90.00
_cell.angle_gamma   90.00
#
_symmetry.space_group_name_H-M   'P 1'
#
loop_
_entity.id
_entity.type
_entity.pdbx_description
1 polymer ?
#
loop_
_entity_poly.entity_id
_entity_poly.type
_entity_poly.pdbx_seq_one_letter_code
_entity_poly.pdbx_strand_id
1 'polypeptide(L)'
;MGLFCFMTLCFILLFEESSFNGHKCYYCDEQSCSKKVNCSGSEDRCFKATGSFGGHMMFVKGCISKAICNATTSDPIVRDVSCCEGDLCNHPESVAQRTTQSFLLLCCSLLAFILLH
;
A
#
# COMPACT_ATOMS: atom_id res chain seq x y z
N MET A 1 -12.81 45.67 -5.54
CA MET A 1 -13.23 44.56 -4.65
C MET A 1 -13.65 43.27 -5.38
N GLY A 2 -13.78 43.26 -6.72
CA GLY A 2 -14.24 42.07 -7.46
C GLY A 2 -13.19 41.01 -7.82
N LEU A 3 -11.91 41.38 -7.97
CA LEU A 3 -10.86 40.40 -8.36
C LEU A 3 -10.39 39.50 -7.21
N PHE A 4 -10.49 39.96 -5.96
CA PHE A 4 -10.12 39.16 -4.77
C PHE A 4 -11.11 38.02 -4.50
N CYS A 5 -12.39 38.20 -4.85
CA CYS A 5 -13.43 37.19 -4.65
C CYS A 5 -13.28 36.00 -5.62
N PHE A 6 -12.84 36.27 -6.86
CA PHE A 6 -12.68 35.24 -7.89
C PHE A 6 -11.50 34.30 -7.63
N MET A 7 -10.43 34.81 -7.02
CA MET A 7 -9.28 33.97 -6.59
C MET A 7 -9.65 33.06 -5.42
N THR A 8 -10.45 33.53 -4.46
CA THR A 8 -10.93 32.69 -3.35
C THR A 8 -11.91 31.62 -3.81
N LEU A 9 -12.76 31.91 -4.81
CA LEU A 9 -13.64 30.90 -5.42
C LEU A 9 -12.84 29.83 -6.20
N CYS A 10 -11.80 30.23 -6.93
CA CYS A 10 -10.91 29.29 -7.65
C CYS A 10 -10.08 28.43 -6.68
N PHE A 11 -9.68 28.98 -5.52
CA PHE A 11 -9.02 28.24 -4.44
C PHE A 11 -9.93 27.21 -3.76
N ILE A 12 -11.24 27.47 -3.62
CA ILE A 12 -12.21 26.51 -3.09
C ILE A 12 -12.53 25.41 -4.11
N LEU A 13 -12.50 25.73 -5.42
CA LEU A 13 -12.80 24.77 -6.50
C LEU A 13 -11.64 23.82 -6.87
N LEU A 14 -10.43 23.99 -6.31
CA LEU A 14 -9.26 23.13 -6.57
C LEU A 14 -8.81 22.27 -5.37
N PHE A 15 -9.39 22.46 -4.20
CA PHE A 15 -9.05 21.72 -2.99
C PHE A 15 -10.25 20.94 -2.46
N GLU A 16 -10.95 20.26 -3.36
CA GLU A 16 -11.59 19.00 -3.00
C GLU A 16 -10.44 17.98 -2.84
N GLU A 17 -9.65 18.12 -1.77
CA GLU A 17 -8.92 16.96 -1.26
C GLU A 17 -9.99 15.91 -1.08
N SER A 18 -9.97 14.90 -1.94
CA SER A 18 -10.64 13.64 -1.72
C SER A 18 -10.40 13.29 -0.24
N SER A 19 -11.41 13.53 0.61
CA SER A 19 -11.22 13.64 2.06
C SER A 19 -10.39 12.45 2.51
N PHE A 20 -9.17 12.71 2.99
CA PHE A 20 -8.31 11.61 3.41
C PHE A 20 -9.06 10.79 4.45
N ASN A 21 -9.14 9.49 4.22
CA ASN A 21 -9.93 8.60 5.07
C ASN A 21 -9.13 8.06 6.26
N GLY A 22 -7.88 8.52 6.42
CA GLY A 22 -6.95 8.10 7.46
C GLY A 22 -6.08 6.91 7.08
N HIS A 23 -6.40 6.18 6.01
CA HIS A 23 -5.60 5.03 5.56
C HIS A 23 -4.35 5.45 4.79
N LYS A 24 -3.31 4.62 4.86
CA LYS A 24 -2.05 4.85 4.16
C LYS A 24 -1.57 3.60 3.46
N CYS A 25 -1.08 3.74 2.23
CA CYS A 25 -0.52 2.64 1.46
C CYS A 25 0.83 3.02 0.86
N TYR A 26 1.59 2.02 0.44
CA TYR A 26 2.74 2.24 -0.43
C TYR A 26 2.30 2.44 -1.88
N TYR A 27 3.03 3.27 -2.62
CA TYR A 27 2.90 3.43 -4.07
C TYR A 27 4.27 3.42 -4.75
N CYS A 28 4.26 3.22 -6.08
CA CYS A 28 5.45 3.31 -6.92
C CYS A 28 5.47 4.64 -7.66
N ASP A 29 6.58 5.37 -7.56
CA ASP A 29 6.93 6.45 -8.49
C ASP A 29 7.93 5.95 -9.55
N GLU A 30 8.45 6.85 -10.37
CA GLU A 30 9.39 6.52 -11.45
C GLU A 30 10.68 5.84 -10.97
N GLN A 31 11.07 6.02 -9.70
CA GLN A 31 12.36 5.59 -9.16
C GLN A 31 12.24 4.56 -8.02
N SER A 32 11.10 4.48 -7.34
CA SER A 32 10.96 3.79 -6.06
C SER A 32 9.55 3.25 -5.83
N CYS A 33 9.46 2.04 -5.27
CA CYS A 33 8.20 1.36 -4.92
C CYS A 33 7.92 1.34 -3.41
N SER A 34 8.43 2.34 -2.70
CA SER A 34 8.45 2.44 -1.23
C SER A 34 7.91 3.77 -0.71
N LYS A 35 7.38 4.63 -1.60
CA LYS A 35 6.76 5.89 -1.19
C LYS A 35 5.39 5.63 -0.59
N LYS A 36 4.96 6.51 0.32
CA LYS A 36 3.68 6.40 1.03
C LYS A 36 2.69 7.41 0.46
N VAL A 37 1.43 7.01 0.34
CA VAL A 37 0.30 7.84 -0.08
C VAL A 37 -0.81 7.73 0.96
N ASN A 38 -1.51 8.84 1.21
CA ASN A 38 -2.73 8.85 2.00
C ASN A 38 -3.90 8.46 1.10
N CYS A 39 -4.70 7.50 1.53
CA CYS A 39 -5.89 7.07 0.81
C CYS A 39 -7.05 8.04 1.07
N SER A 40 -8.01 8.01 0.15
CA SER A 40 -9.07 8.99 0.09
C SER A 40 -10.44 8.36 -0.12
N GLY A 41 -11.49 9.06 0.31
CA GLY A 41 -12.87 8.61 0.07
C GLY A 41 -13.10 7.17 0.56
N SER A 42 -13.52 6.29 -0.34
CA SER A 42 -13.87 4.88 -0.06
C SER A 42 -12.70 3.89 -0.19
N GLU A 43 -11.47 4.36 -0.39
CA GLU A 43 -10.30 3.51 -0.53
C GLU A 43 -9.84 2.95 0.83
N ASP A 44 -10.39 1.79 1.21
CA ASP A 44 -10.19 1.15 2.49
C ASP A 44 -9.08 0.06 2.49
N ARG A 45 -8.42 -0.15 1.35
CA ARG A 45 -7.44 -1.22 1.17
C ARG A 45 -6.21 -0.76 0.40
N CYS A 46 -5.11 -1.48 0.59
CA CYS A 46 -3.93 -1.34 -0.26
C CYS A 46 -3.89 -2.45 -1.30
N PHE A 47 -3.30 -2.18 -2.46
CA PHE A 47 -3.00 -3.19 -3.47
C PHE A 47 -1.53 -3.17 -3.91
N LYS A 48 -1.10 -4.30 -4.46
CA LYS A 48 0.12 -4.47 -5.26
C LYS A 48 -0.22 -5.29 -6.49
N ALA A 49 0.36 -4.92 -7.63
CA ALA A 49 0.19 -5.62 -8.90
C ALA A 49 1.52 -5.67 -9.66
N THR A 50 1.73 -6.77 -10.38
CA THR A 50 2.88 -6.95 -11.26
C THR A 50 2.38 -7.15 -12.69
N GLY A 51 2.96 -6.42 -13.64
CA GLY A 51 2.63 -6.52 -15.07
C GLY A 51 3.88 -6.56 -15.94
N SER A 52 3.75 -7.03 -17.18
CA SER A 52 4.83 -6.95 -18.18
C SER A 52 4.41 -6.05 -19.33
N PHE A 53 5.23 -5.04 -19.64
CA PHE A 53 5.04 -4.16 -20.79
C PHE A 53 6.32 -4.12 -21.61
N GLY A 54 6.25 -4.49 -22.89
CA GLY A 54 7.43 -4.53 -23.76
C GLY A 54 8.55 -5.48 -23.29
N GLY A 55 8.23 -6.52 -22.51
CA GLY A 55 9.21 -7.45 -21.94
C GLY A 55 9.82 -7.00 -20.60
N HIS A 56 9.51 -5.78 -20.13
CA HIS A 56 9.94 -5.28 -18.83
C HIS A 56 8.87 -5.54 -17.77
N MET A 57 9.30 -5.96 -16.57
CA MET A 57 8.41 -6.16 -15.43
C MET A 57 8.18 -4.84 -14.69
N MET A 58 6.92 -4.49 -14.49
CA MET A 58 6.48 -3.26 -13.84
C MET A 58 5.74 -3.60 -12.55
N PHE A 59 6.01 -2.83 -11.51
CA PHE A 59 5.34 -2.94 -10.22
C PHE A 59 4.45 -1.73 -10.00
N VAL A 60 3.22 -1.98 -9.59
CA VAL A 60 2.25 -0.92 -9.27
C VAL A 60 1.67 -1.17 -7.89
N LYS A 61 1.49 -0.11 -7.13
CA LYS A 61 0.95 -0.15 -5.76
C LYS A 61 0.14 1.11 -5.50
N GLY A 62 -0.82 1.02 -4.59
CA GLY A 62 -1.58 2.18 -4.14
C GLY A 62 -2.76 1.83 -3.25
N CYS A 63 -3.67 2.79 -3.16
CA CYS A 63 -4.96 2.65 -2.47
C CYS A 63 -6.01 2.08 -3.44
N ILE A 64 -6.94 1.30 -2.90
CA ILE A 64 -8.05 0.72 -3.66
C ILE A 64 -9.25 0.52 -2.72
N SER A 65 -10.46 0.55 -3.25
CA SER A 65 -11.63 0.11 -2.49
C SER A 65 -11.80 -1.40 -2.55
N LYS A 66 -12.41 -1.98 -1.52
CA LYS A 66 -12.79 -3.41 -1.46
C LYS A 66 -13.55 -3.89 -2.71
N ALA A 67 -14.48 -3.08 -3.22
CA ALA A 67 -15.28 -3.44 -4.38
C ALA A 67 -14.42 -3.61 -5.63
N ILE A 68 -13.51 -2.66 -5.89
CA ILE A 68 -12.62 -2.73 -7.06
C ILE A 68 -11.64 -3.87 -6.89
N CYS A 69 -11.03 -4.02 -5.71
CA CYS A 69 -10.10 -5.11 -5.43
C CYS A 69 -10.68 -6.50 -5.79
N ASN A 70 -11.92 -6.77 -5.37
CA ASN A 70 -12.60 -8.04 -5.67
C ASN A 70 -12.84 -8.23 -7.18
N ALA A 71 -13.08 -7.15 -7.92
CA ALA A 71 -13.24 -7.20 -9.36
C ALA A 71 -11.89 -7.45 -10.07
N THR A 72 -10.81 -6.80 -9.65
CA THR A 72 -9.50 -6.95 -10.30
C THR A 72 -8.91 -8.35 -10.13
N THR A 73 -9.20 -9.04 -9.02
CA THR A 73 -8.81 -10.45 -8.83
C THR A 73 -9.47 -11.42 -9.82
N SER A 74 -10.47 -10.97 -10.59
CA SER A 74 -11.18 -11.78 -11.58
C SER A 74 -10.71 -11.56 -13.03
N ASP A 75 -9.76 -10.65 -13.26
CA ASP A 75 -9.29 -10.30 -14.61
C ASP A 75 -8.03 -11.11 -15.03
N PRO A 76 -8.06 -11.86 -16.14
CA PRO A 76 -6.94 -12.72 -16.58
C PRO A 76 -5.71 -11.96 -17.11
N ILE A 77 -5.81 -10.64 -17.36
CA ILE A 77 -4.72 -9.83 -17.91
C ILE A 77 -3.77 -9.35 -16.80
N VAL A 78 -4.27 -9.08 -15.59
CA VAL A 78 -3.44 -8.62 -14.45
C VAL A 78 -3.05 -9.83 -13.61
N ARG A 79 -1.96 -10.47 -14.02
CA ARG A 79 -1.55 -11.81 -13.56
C ARG A 79 -1.26 -11.95 -12.06
N ASP A 80 -1.16 -10.86 -11.30
CA ASP A 80 -0.81 -10.94 -9.87
C ASP A 80 -1.26 -9.70 -9.07
N VAL A 81 -2.58 -9.48 -8.97
CA VAL A 81 -3.14 -8.46 -8.06
C VAL A 81 -3.34 -9.05 -6.68
N SER A 82 -2.70 -8.46 -5.68
CA SER A 82 -2.92 -8.75 -4.27
C SER A 82 -3.40 -7.49 -3.56
N CYS A 83 -4.46 -7.63 -2.77
CA CYS A 83 -4.90 -6.58 -1.87
C CYS A 83 -4.83 -7.05 -0.42
N CYS A 84 -4.68 -6.08 0.47
CA CYS A 84 -4.67 -6.31 1.91
C CYS A 84 -5.39 -5.16 2.62
N GLU A 85 -5.89 -5.46 3.81
CA GLU A 85 -6.56 -4.50 4.69
C GLU A 85 -5.58 -4.03 5.77
N GLY A 86 -5.65 -2.74 6.11
CA GLY A 86 -4.76 -2.10 7.07
C GLY A 86 -3.65 -1.26 6.43
N ASP A 87 -3.07 -0.37 7.24
CA ASP A 87 -2.11 0.61 6.75
C ASP A 87 -0.78 -0.03 6.34
N LEU A 88 -0.25 0.40 5.21
CA LEU A 88 1.08 0.06 4.69
C LEU A 88 1.30 -1.46 4.51
N CYS A 89 0.23 -2.24 4.46
CA CYS A 89 0.28 -3.70 4.34
C CYS A 89 0.85 -4.18 3.00
N ASN A 90 0.82 -3.33 1.96
CA ASN A 90 1.42 -3.59 0.64
C ASN A 90 2.92 -3.26 0.59
N HIS A 91 3.63 -3.53 1.69
CA HIS A 91 5.06 -3.28 1.80
C HIS A 91 5.83 -3.91 0.62
N PRO A 92 6.84 -3.24 0.05
CA PRO A 92 7.75 -3.87 -0.90
C PRO A 92 8.33 -5.12 -0.26
N GLU A 93 8.19 -6.27 -0.92
CA GLU A 93 8.90 -7.48 -0.51
C GLU A 93 10.39 -7.24 -0.71
N SER A 94 11.04 -6.59 0.26
CA SER A 94 12.45 -6.80 0.52
C SER A 94 12.55 -8.24 1.01
N VAL A 95 13.02 -9.12 0.13
CA VAL A 95 13.51 -10.49 0.40
C VAL A 95 13.05 -11.01 1.76
N ALA A 96 11.91 -11.69 1.79
CA ALA A 96 11.40 -12.48 2.91
C ALA A 96 12.16 -12.18 4.22
N GLN A 97 11.78 -11.11 4.93
CA GLN A 97 12.30 -10.89 6.27
C GLN A 97 11.87 -12.10 7.11
N ARG A 98 12.82 -13.03 7.21
CA ARG A 98 12.83 -14.25 8.01
C ARG A 98 12.91 -13.89 9.49
N THR A 99 12.19 -12.86 9.93
CA THR A 99 12.19 -12.34 11.29
C THR A 99 11.32 -13.16 12.23
N THR A 100 10.70 -14.25 11.76
CA THR A 100 10.14 -15.31 12.61
C THR A 100 11.18 -16.37 13.01
N GLN A 101 12.34 -16.44 12.35
CA GLN A 101 13.34 -17.46 12.69
C GLN A 101 14.19 -17.06 13.91
N SER A 102 14.50 -15.77 14.09
CA SER A 102 15.29 -15.33 15.25
C SER A 102 14.52 -15.42 16.57
N PHE A 103 13.21 -15.13 16.59
CA PHE A 103 12.39 -15.24 17.80
C PHE A 103 12.16 -16.70 18.24
N LEU A 104 11.94 -17.62 17.30
CA LEU A 104 11.82 -19.05 17.61
C LEU A 104 13.13 -19.64 18.15
N LEU A 105 14.28 -19.24 17.59
CA LEU A 105 15.59 -19.68 18.07
C LEU A 105 15.92 -19.13 19.46
N LEU A 106 15.65 -17.84 19.74
CA LEU A 106 15.84 -17.27 21.09
C LEU A 106 14.95 -17.96 22.14
N CYS A 107 13.70 -18.27 21.80
CA CYS A 107 12.77 -18.92 22.70
C CYS A 107 13.21 -20.37 23.03
N CYS A 108 13.66 -21.14 22.03
CA CYS A 108 14.17 -22.50 22.25
C CYS A 108 15.42 -22.54 23.13
N SER A 109 16.36 -21.60 22.97
CA SER A 109 17.56 -21.54 23.81
C SER A 109 17.21 -21.23 25.27
N LEU A 110 16.32 -20.26 25.51
CA LEU A 110 15.93 -19.88 26.88
C LEU A 110 15.20 -21.01 27.62
N LEU A 111 14.32 -21.73 26.93
CA LEU A 111 13.62 -22.90 27.50
C LEU A 111 14.58 -24.05 27.84
N ALA A 112 15.62 -24.28 27.05
CA ALA A 112 16.62 -25.30 27.34
C ALA A 112 17.44 -24.98 28.60
N PHE A 113 17.82 -23.71 28.81
CA PHE A 113 18.53 -23.29 30.02
C PHE A 113 17.69 -23.45 31.29
N ILE A 114 16.38 -23.18 31.23
CA ILE A 114 15.47 -23.33 32.37
C ILE A 114 15.23 -24.81 32.72
N LEU A 115 15.26 -25.72 31.74
CA LEU A 115 15.05 -27.16 31.97
C LEU A 115 16.31 -27.92 32.37
N LEU A 116 17.50 -27.33 32.21
CA LEU A 116 18.80 -27.94 32.54
C LEU A 116 19.38 -27.45 33.89
N HIS A 117 18.65 -26.58 34.60
CA HIS A 117 18.93 -26.13 35.96
C HIS A 117 17.76 -26.51 36.88
#